data_AF-A0A2H3DNE4-F1
#
_entry.id   AF-A0A2H3DNE4-F1
#
_cell.length_a   1.000
_cell.length_b   1.000
_cell.length_c   1.000
_cell.angle_alpha   90.00
_cell.angle_beta   90.00
_cell.angle_gamma   90.00
#
_symmetry.space_group_name_H-M   'P 1'
#
loop_
_entity.id
_entity.type
_entity.pdbx_description
1 polymer ?
#
loop_
_entity_poly.entity_id
_entity_poly.type
_entity_poly.pdbx_seq_one_letter_code
_entity_poly.pdbx_strand_id
1 'polypeptide(L)'
;YDDSYRCFAHIINLACKAVLSAITDLEFAALDAVDFEPTLEEANTFGAALQRDPIALVRTLVQVICASSLRRQFFSEVAAALKLNNLQLLHDVITHWPSTLLMIDHALYLRLAVDKFLSAREFPELQKYKLGDTEWNVLADFKEILSVPHSFQQLLSTEKTPCICNTIPAFEAMKTMWENKQLNFPHLADIITAGLDKLDDYHEQADDVPVYFFAICKCHSLKNISILMPNSNQSYAQTHVVSSAYTREGSRYTGDVY
;
A
#
# COMPACT_ATOMS: atom_id res chain seq x y z
N TYR A 1 -23.54 -21.04 15.40
CA TYR A 1 -23.63 -20.46 14.06
C TYR A 1 -23.24 -19.01 14.21
N ASP A 2 -21.97 -18.72 13.90
CA ASP A 2 -21.42 -17.37 13.93
C ASP A 2 -21.55 -16.83 12.49
N ASP A 3 -22.75 -16.35 12.14
CA ASP A 3 -23.04 -15.73 10.84
C ASP A 3 -22.41 -14.33 10.79
N SER A 4 -21.09 -14.28 10.83
CA SER A 4 -20.34 -13.05 10.63
C SER A 4 -20.26 -12.76 9.12
N TYR A 5 -21.28 -12.05 8.61
CA TYR A 5 -21.26 -11.49 7.27
C TYR A 5 -19.99 -10.66 7.07
N ARG A 6 -19.05 -11.17 6.28
CA ARG A 6 -17.81 -10.45 5.99
C ARG A 6 -18.14 -9.27 5.07
N CYS A 7 -17.91 -8.06 5.56
CA CYS A 7 -18.12 -6.86 4.76
C CYS A 7 -17.12 -6.80 3.61
N PHE A 8 -17.49 -6.14 2.50
CA PHE A 8 -16.62 -6.00 1.32
C PHE A 8 -15.21 -5.51 1.66
N ALA A 9 -15.13 -4.50 2.54
CA ALA A 9 -13.86 -3.92 2.99
C ALA A 9 -12.97 -4.97 3.69
N HIS A 10 -13.56 -5.91 4.43
CA HIS A 10 -12.83 -6.98 5.08
C HIS A 10 -12.24 -7.97 4.07
N ILE A 11 -12.99 -8.33 3.03
CA ILE A 11 -12.52 -9.24 1.98
C ILE A 11 -11.40 -8.61 1.14
N ILE A 12 -11.54 -7.33 0.74
CA ILE A 12 -10.44 -6.61 0.08
C ILE A 12 -9.18 -6.60 0.94
N ASN A 13 -9.34 -6.35 2.24
CA ASN A 13 -8.22 -6.36 3.17
C ASN A 13 -7.56 -7.75 3.25
N LEU A 14 -8.33 -8.84 3.22
CA LEU A 14 -7.77 -10.20 3.17
C LEU A 14 -7.03 -10.48 1.87
N ALA A 15 -7.59 -10.09 0.73
CA ALA A 15 -6.94 -10.25 -0.57
C ALA A 15 -5.64 -9.43 -0.67
N CYS A 16 -5.67 -8.19 -0.18
CA CYS A 16 -4.49 -7.32 -0.08
C CYS A 16 -3.41 -7.94 0.82
N LYS A 17 -3.79 -8.48 1.98
CA LYS A 17 -2.86 -9.19 2.87
C LYS A 17 -2.24 -10.42 2.23
N ALA A 18 -2.99 -11.17 1.42
CA ALA A 18 -2.44 -12.33 0.71
C ALA A 18 -1.41 -11.90 -0.35
N VAL A 19 -1.70 -10.84 -1.11
CA VAL A 19 -0.73 -10.24 -2.03
C VAL A 19 0.52 -9.76 -1.27
N LEU A 20 0.34 -9.03 -0.16
CA LEU A 20 1.46 -8.54 0.66
C LEU A 20 2.31 -9.68 1.20
N SER A 21 1.69 -10.75 1.70
CA SER A 21 2.40 -11.94 2.20
C SER A 21 3.18 -12.69 1.10
N ALA A 22 2.81 -12.49 -0.17
CA ALA A 22 3.52 -13.08 -1.31
C ALA A 22 4.72 -12.24 -1.77
N ILE A 23 4.83 -10.97 -1.37
CA ILE A 23 5.86 -10.03 -1.86
C ILE A 23 6.80 -9.51 -0.78
N THR A 24 6.45 -9.62 0.50
CA THR A 24 7.29 -9.21 1.61
C THR A 24 7.02 -10.08 2.84
N ASP A 25 8.06 -10.29 3.63
CA ASP A 25 7.89 -10.91 4.93
C ASP A 25 7.30 -9.90 5.92
N LEU A 26 6.06 -10.18 6.32
CA LEU A 26 5.28 -9.32 7.21
C LEU A 26 5.84 -9.28 8.64
N GLU A 27 6.74 -10.18 9.03
CA GLU A 27 7.40 -10.13 10.34
C GLU A 27 8.23 -8.85 10.49
N PHE A 28 8.87 -8.38 9.41
CA PHE A 28 9.62 -7.12 9.41
C PHE A 28 8.72 -5.87 9.41
N ALA A 29 7.41 -6.04 9.29
CA ALA A 29 6.48 -4.93 9.43
C ALA A 29 6.20 -4.59 10.90
N ALA A 30 6.48 -5.49 11.86
CA ALA A 30 6.18 -5.30 13.28
C ALA A 30 6.88 -4.08 13.91
N LEU A 31 6.23 -3.42 14.88
CA LEU A 31 6.77 -2.22 15.57
C LEU A 31 8.05 -2.52 16.36
N ASP A 32 8.23 -3.77 16.79
CA ASP A 32 9.36 -4.31 17.52
C ASP A 32 10.22 -5.27 16.67
N ALA A 33 10.01 -5.28 15.35
CA ALA A 33 10.82 -6.07 14.44
C ALA A 33 12.29 -5.65 14.52
N VAL A 34 13.18 -6.63 14.34
CA VAL A 34 14.61 -6.37 14.13
C VAL A 34 14.78 -5.73 12.75
N ASP A 35 15.69 -4.77 12.64
CA ASP A 35 16.07 -4.17 11.35
C ASP A 35 16.39 -5.27 10.33
N PHE A 36 15.78 -5.19 9.13
CA PHE A 36 16.07 -6.12 8.06
C PHE A 36 17.52 -5.97 7.60
N GLU A 37 18.30 -7.04 7.61
CA GLU A 37 19.66 -7.03 7.08
C GLU A 37 19.74 -7.73 5.73
N PRO A 38 20.01 -7.00 4.63
CA PRO A 38 20.15 -7.63 3.32
C PRO A 38 21.35 -8.58 3.29
N THR A 39 21.11 -9.78 2.79
CA THR A 39 22.12 -10.85 2.68
C THR A 39 22.96 -10.78 1.40
N LEU A 40 22.52 -10.00 0.40
CA LEU A 40 23.18 -9.84 -0.90
C LEU A 40 23.46 -8.36 -1.18
N GLU A 41 24.67 -8.05 -1.69
CA GLU A 41 25.09 -6.66 -1.93
C GLU A 41 24.33 -5.99 -3.09
N GLU A 42 23.91 -6.74 -4.12
CA GLU A 42 23.15 -6.24 -5.27
C GLU A 42 22.25 -7.32 -5.89
N ALA A 43 21.08 -6.92 -6.40
CA ALA A 43 20.14 -7.79 -7.09
C ALA A 43 19.89 -7.31 -8.53
N ASN A 44 20.42 -8.05 -9.51
CA ASN A 44 20.34 -7.69 -10.94
C ASN A 44 19.21 -8.40 -11.70
N THR A 45 18.49 -9.32 -11.04
CA THR A 45 17.37 -10.05 -11.64
C THR A 45 16.12 -9.89 -10.78
N PHE A 46 14.94 -10.05 -11.38
CA PHE A 46 13.67 -9.94 -10.67
C PHE A 46 13.58 -10.92 -9.47
N GLY A 47 13.96 -12.18 -9.66
CA GLY A 47 13.97 -13.18 -8.59
C GLY A 47 14.96 -12.86 -7.47
N ALA A 48 16.16 -12.35 -7.80
CA ALA A 48 17.12 -11.92 -6.79
C ALA A 48 16.62 -10.68 -6.02
N ALA A 49 15.92 -9.76 -6.70
CA ALA A 49 15.34 -8.57 -6.08
C ALA A 49 14.23 -8.97 -5.11
N LEU A 50 13.34 -9.90 -5.49
CA LEU A 50 12.34 -10.48 -4.59
C LEU A 50 12.97 -11.09 -3.32
N GLN A 51 14.04 -11.87 -3.47
CA GLN A 51 14.72 -12.50 -2.33
C GLN A 51 15.37 -11.49 -1.38
N ARG A 52 15.70 -10.29 -1.86
CA ARG A 52 16.26 -9.22 -1.04
C ARG A 52 15.20 -8.37 -0.35
N ASP A 53 13.92 -8.67 -0.56
CA ASP A 53 12.74 -7.98 -0.04
C ASP A 53 12.85 -6.44 -0.11
N PRO A 54 12.57 -5.85 -1.29
CA PRO A 54 12.70 -4.41 -1.48
C PRO A 54 11.76 -3.61 -0.58
N ILE A 55 10.62 -4.19 -0.17
CA ILE A 55 9.66 -3.53 0.72
C ILE A 55 10.22 -3.47 2.14
N ALA A 56 10.74 -4.58 2.67
CA ALA A 56 11.40 -4.60 3.98
C ALA A 56 12.60 -3.64 4.01
N LEU A 57 13.41 -3.61 2.95
CA LEU A 57 14.54 -2.68 2.83
C LEU A 57 14.10 -1.22 2.92
N VAL A 58 13.10 -0.81 2.13
CA VAL A 58 12.58 0.56 2.17
C VAL A 58 11.99 0.85 3.54
N ARG A 59 11.23 -0.07 4.13
CA ARG A 59 10.64 0.11 5.46
C ARG A 59 11.70 0.35 6.53
N THR A 60 12.72 -0.51 6.61
CA THR A 60 13.82 -0.37 7.56
C THR A 60 14.58 0.93 7.30
N LEU A 61 14.87 1.27 6.05
CA LEU A 61 15.54 2.54 5.73
C LEU A 61 14.74 3.75 6.22
N VAL A 62 13.43 3.78 5.96
CA VAL A 62 12.52 4.84 6.43
C VAL A 62 12.55 4.92 7.95
N GLN A 63 12.43 3.80 8.66
CA GLN A 63 12.48 3.73 10.12
C GLN A 63 13.81 4.28 10.65
N VAL A 64 14.94 3.82 10.11
CA VAL A 64 16.28 4.18 10.55
C VAL A 64 16.60 5.66 10.31
N ILE A 65 16.10 6.25 9.21
CA ILE A 65 16.17 7.69 8.96
C ILE A 65 15.32 8.42 9.98
N CYS A 66 14.04 8.04 10.13
CA CYS A 66 13.06 8.72 10.98
C CYS A 66 13.37 8.65 12.48
N ALA A 67 14.05 7.59 12.93
CA ALA A 67 14.45 7.40 14.32
C ALA A 67 15.57 8.38 14.77
N SER A 68 16.33 8.97 13.84
CA SER A 68 17.42 9.89 14.14
C SER A 68 17.09 11.31 13.70
N SER A 69 17.09 12.26 14.63
CA SER A 69 16.89 13.68 14.33
C SER A 69 17.94 14.21 13.34
N LEU A 70 19.19 13.77 13.48
CA LEU A 70 20.28 14.14 12.59
C LEU A 70 20.06 13.60 11.17
N ARG A 71 19.72 12.31 11.03
CA ARG A 71 19.46 11.69 9.71
C ARG A 71 18.26 12.32 9.03
N ARG A 72 17.17 12.57 9.77
CA ARG A 72 15.99 13.30 9.27
C ARG A 72 16.33 14.69 8.76
N GLN A 73 17.11 15.45 9.54
CA GLN A 73 17.50 16.79 9.14
C GLN A 73 18.33 16.75 7.86
N PHE A 74 19.34 15.89 7.82
CA PHE A 74 20.19 15.73 6.63
C PHE A 74 19.37 15.28 5.40
N PHE A 75 18.47 14.32 5.55
CA PHE A 75 17.56 13.90 4.48
C PHE A 75 16.66 15.05 3.99
N SER A 76 16.13 15.84 4.91
CA SER A 76 15.34 17.04 4.58
C SER A 76 16.17 18.07 3.81
N GLU A 77 17.44 18.27 4.15
CA GLU A 77 18.35 19.16 3.42
C GLU A 77 18.62 18.64 2.00
N VAL A 78 18.84 17.33 1.84
CA VAL A 78 19.00 16.68 0.53
C VAL A 78 17.73 16.84 -0.32
N ALA A 79 16.55 16.58 0.24
CA ALA A 79 15.28 16.72 -0.46
C ALA A 79 14.99 18.19 -0.87
N ALA A 80 15.30 19.15 0.02
CA ALA A 80 15.18 20.57 -0.28
C ALA A 80 16.13 21.02 -1.39
N ALA A 81 17.38 20.54 -1.39
CA ALA A 81 18.35 20.82 -2.45
C ALA A 81 17.90 20.27 -3.82
N LEU A 82 17.14 19.17 -3.82
CA LEU A 82 16.51 18.58 -5.00
C LEU A 82 15.17 19.23 -5.39
N LYS A 83 14.69 20.24 -4.63
CA LYS A 83 13.38 20.90 -4.82
C LYS A 83 12.19 19.93 -4.79
N LEU A 84 12.28 18.88 -3.98
CA LEU A 84 11.19 17.94 -3.77
C LEU A 84 10.21 18.52 -2.75
N ASN A 85 8.91 18.39 -3.03
CA ASN A 85 7.85 18.83 -2.14
C ASN A 85 7.51 17.66 -1.20
N ASN A 86 7.48 17.91 0.12
CA ASN A 86 7.43 16.93 1.21
C ASN A 86 8.80 16.31 1.54
N LEU A 87 9.30 16.67 2.73
CA LEU A 87 10.68 16.42 3.18
C LEU A 87 10.81 15.19 4.09
N GLN A 88 9.69 14.50 4.36
CA GLN A 88 9.63 13.40 5.33
C GLN A 88 9.08 12.14 4.67
N LEU A 89 9.82 11.04 4.81
CA LEU A 89 9.37 9.71 4.43
C LEU A 89 8.20 9.29 5.32
N LEU A 90 7.15 8.71 4.72
CA LEU A 90 5.98 8.23 5.43
C LEU A 90 6.28 6.89 6.11
N HIS A 91 5.96 6.79 7.40
CA HIS A 91 6.11 5.56 8.17
C HIS A 91 5.00 4.56 7.82
N ASP A 92 5.35 3.28 7.69
CA ASP A 92 4.40 2.21 7.48
C ASP A 92 3.66 1.85 8.77
N VAL A 93 2.34 1.81 8.75
CA VAL A 93 1.51 1.54 9.94
C VAL A 93 0.71 0.29 9.67
N ILE A 94 1.17 -0.84 10.22
CA ILE A 94 0.62 -2.20 10.03
C ILE A 94 -0.91 -2.26 10.18
N THR A 95 -1.47 -1.45 11.08
CA THR A 95 -2.91 -1.43 11.38
C THR A 95 -3.75 -0.79 10.28
N HIS A 96 -3.14 -0.17 9.28
CA HIS A 96 -3.81 0.51 8.18
C HIS A 96 -3.24 0.01 6.84
N TRP A 97 -3.94 -0.90 6.17
CA TRP A 97 -3.44 -1.62 4.99
C TRP A 97 -3.01 -0.81 3.75
N PRO A 98 -3.39 0.47 3.52
CA PRO A 98 -2.77 1.25 2.46
C PRO A 98 -1.40 1.83 2.83
N SER A 99 -0.93 1.65 4.06
CA SER A 99 0.34 2.22 4.51
C SER A 99 1.55 1.74 3.70
N THR A 100 1.61 0.45 3.34
CA THR A 100 2.72 -0.07 2.53
C THR A 100 2.71 0.51 1.12
N LEU A 101 1.53 0.65 0.49
CA LEU A 101 1.40 1.31 -0.81
C LEU A 101 1.88 2.78 -0.73
N LEU A 102 1.44 3.52 0.28
CA LEU A 102 1.81 4.92 0.46
C LEU A 102 3.31 5.09 0.75
N MET A 103 3.91 4.17 1.52
CA MET A 103 5.35 4.13 1.75
C MET A 103 6.12 3.90 0.44
N ILE A 104 5.71 2.91 -0.36
CA ILE A 104 6.33 2.61 -1.65
C ILE A 104 6.19 3.80 -2.60
N ASP A 105 5.00 4.37 -2.73
CA ASP A 105 4.74 5.53 -3.59
C ASP A 105 5.64 6.72 -3.21
N HIS A 106 5.76 6.99 -1.92
CA HIS A 106 6.59 8.08 -1.42
C HIS A 106 8.10 7.79 -1.62
N ALA A 107 8.54 6.56 -1.39
CA ALA A 107 9.93 6.15 -1.62
C ALA A 107 10.31 6.26 -3.10
N LEU A 108 9.42 5.87 -4.02
CA LEU A 108 9.62 6.05 -5.46
C LEU A 108 9.71 7.52 -5.85
N TYR A 109 8.85 8.37 -5.27
CA TYR A 109 8.90 9.82 -5.49
C TYR A 109 10.21 10.44 -4.98
N LEU A 110 10.71 9.99 -3.83
CA LEU A 110 11.94 10.48 -3.20
C LEU A 110 13.20 9.69 -3.59
N ARG A 111 13.14 8.82 -4.61
CA ARG A 111 14.25 7.95 -5.01
C ARG A 111 15.58 8.68 -5.13
N LEU A 112 15.62 9.82 -5.82
CA LEU A 112 16.83 10.63 -5.98
C LEU A 112 17.37 11.17 -4.65
N ALA A 113 16.50 11.51 -3.71
CA ALA A 113 16.90 11.95 -2.38
C ALA A 113 17.45 10.79 -1.56
N VAL A 114 16.81 9.61 -1.64
CA VAL A 114 17.28 8.37 -1.02
C VAL A 114 18.67 7.98 -1.53
N ASP A 115 18.86 7.94 -2.85
CA ASP A 115 20.15 7.57 -3.45
C ASP A 115 21.26 8.55 -3.05
N LYS A 116 20.97 9.86 -3.01
CA LYS A 116 21.93 10.88 -2.54
C LYS A 116 22.23 10.77 -1.05
N PHE A 117 21.20 10.56 -0.24
CA PHE A 117 21.33 10.40 1.21
C PHE A 117 22.21 9.19 1.53
N LEU A 118 21.96 8.05 0.89
CA LEU A 118 22.75 6.85 1.08
C LEU A 118 24.19 7.06 0.62
N SER A 119 24.39 7.71 -0.54
CA SER A 119 25.72 8.05 -1.09
C SER A 119 26.53 9.07 -0.25
N ALA A 120 25.94 9.64 0.79
CA ALA A 120 26.59 10.59 1.67
C ALA A 120 27.65 9.89 2.55
N ARG A 121 28.71 10.61 2.91
CA ARG A 121 29.81 10.07 3.75
C ARG A 121 29.46 10.09 5.24
N GLU A 122 28.38 10.78 5.58
CA GLU A 122 27.88 11.01 6.93
C GLU A 122 27.31 9.74 7.57
N PHE A 123 26.76 8.83 6.76
CA PHE A 123 26.10 7.60 7.23
C PHE A 123 26.50 6.36 6.40
N PRO A 124 27.79 6.00 6.34
CA PRO A 124 28.28 4.90 5.51
C PRO A 124 27.67 3.55 5.90
N GLU A 125 27.27 3.37 7.17
CA GLU A 125 26.61 2.17 7.66
C GLU A 125 25.24 1.91 7.01
N LEU A 126 24.61 2.95 6.45
CA LEU A 126 23.29 2.85 5.81
C LEU A 126 23.37 2.42 4.34
N GLN A 127 24.56 2.40 3.74
CA GLN A 127 24.76 1.95 2.36
C GLN A 127 24.26 0.53 2.12
N LYS A 128 24.23 -0.32 3.17
CA LYS A 128 23.66 -1.67 3.09
C LYS A 128 22.19 -1.66 2.62
N TYR A 129 21.44 -0.59 2.88
CA TYR A 129 20.05 -0.44 2.46
C TYR A 129 19.87 0.09 1.03
N LYS A 130 20.95 0.28 0.27
CA LYS A 130 20.88 0.85 -1.08
C LYS A 130 20.19 -0.11 -2.04
N LEU A 131 19.15 0.38 -2.70
CA LEU A 131 18.42 -0.34 -3.74
C LEU A 131 19.05 -0.10 -5.12
N GLY A 132 19.22 -1.17 -5.89
CA GLY A 132 19.58 -1.14 -7.30
C GLY A 132 18.37 -0.80 -8.20
N ASP A 133 18.64 -0.54 -9.48
CA ASP A 133 17.61 -0.20 -10.47
C ASP A 133 16.52 -1.27 -10.57
N THR A 134 16.90 -2.55 -10.53
CA THR A 134 15.96 -3.66 -10.59
C THR A 134 15.03 -3.69 -9.38
N GLU A 135 15.54 -3.46 -8.18
CA GLU A 135 14.74 -3.43 -6.95
C GLU A 135 13.76 -2.25 -6.95
N TRP A 136 14.20 -1.08 -7.44
CA TRP A 136 13.31 0.06 -7.64
C TRP A 136 12.20 -0.22 -8.65
N ASN A 137 12.50 -0.95 -9.73
CA ASN A 137 11.49 -1.37 -10.70
C ASN A 137 10.50 -2.38 -10.10
N VAL A 138 10.98 -3.32 -9.28
CA VAL A 138 10.11 -4.25 -8.54
C VAL A 138 9.16 -3.50 -7.60
N LEU A 139 9.63 -2.45 -6.92
CA LEU A 139 8.77 -1.60 -6.10
C LEU A 139 7.70 -0.87 -6.91
N ALA A 140 8.04 -0.38 -8.11
CA ALA A 140 7.09 0.23 -9.01
C ALA A 140 6.02 -0.78 -9.48
N ASP A 141 6.43 -2.01 -9.78
CA ASP A 141 5.54 -3.12 -10.11
C ASP A 141 4.58 -3.46 -8.95
N PHE A 142 5.09 -3.52 -7.72
CA PHE A 142 4.27 -3.75 -6.53
C PHE A 142 3.26 -2.63 -6.28
N LYS A 143 3.67 -1.37 -6.49
CA LYS A 143 2.75 -0.23 -6.43
C LYS A 143 1.58 -0.42 -7.38
N GLU A 144 1.82 -0.88 -8.61
CA GLU A 144 0.76 -1.11 -9.60
C GLU A 144 -0.26 -2.16 -9.14
N ILE A 145 0.18 -3.25 -8.49
CA ILE A 145 -0.73 -4.28 -7.97
C ILE A 145 -1.52 -3.76 -6.77
N LEU A 146 -0.84 -3.12 -5.81
CA LEU A 146 -1.44 -2.63 -4.57
C LEU A 146 -2.37 -1.43 -4.81
N SER A 147 -2.21 -0.70 -5.92
CA SER A 147 -3.10 0.39 -6.31
C SER A 147 -4.54 -0.06 -6.59
N VAL A 148 -4.72 -1.30 -7.04
CA VAL A 148 -6.04 -1.86 -7.37
C VAL A 148 -6.93 -1.94 -6.13
N PRO A 149 -6.61 -2.73 -5.08
CA PRO A 149 -7.43 -2.80 -3.87
C PRO A 149 -7.60 -1.41 -3.25
N HIS A 150 -6.56 -0.57 -3.25
CA HIS A 150 -6.63 0.79 -2.72
C HIS A 150 -7.70 1.64 -3.41
N SER A 151 -7.78 1.58 -4.74
CA SER A 151 -8.77 2.32 -5.53
C SER A 151 -10.20 1.91 -5.17
N PHE A 152 -10.45 0.61 -5.01
CA PHE A 152 -11.77 0.11 -4.59
C PHE A 152 -12.12 0.50 -3.15
N GLN A 153 -11.14 0.55 -2.25
CA GLN A 153 -11.37 1.06 -0.90
C GLN A 153 -11.73 2.54 -0.89
N GLN A 154 -11.04 3.36 -1.66
CA GLN A 154 -11.37 4.78 -1.78
C GLN A 154 -12.78 4.95 -2.34
N LEU A 155 -13.12 4.23 -3.41
CA LEU A 155 -14.45 4.25 -4.00
C LEU A 155 -15.54 3.99 -2.95
N LEU A 156 -15.41 2.92 -2.17
CA LEU A 156 -16.39 2.60 -1.14
C LEU A 156 -16.39 3.56 0.05
N SER A 157 -15.24 4.13 0.39
CA SER A 157 -15.16 5.12 1.46
C SER A 157 -15.85 6.43 1.08
N THR A 158 -16.03 6.69 -0.22
CA THR A 158 -16.75 7.87 -0.72
C THR A 158 -18.26 7.65 -0.89
N GLU A 159 -18.74 6.41 -0.90
CA GLU A 159 -20.17 6.12 -1.01
C GLU A 159 -20.91 6.52 0.28
N LYS A 160 -21.78 7.53 0.17
CA LYS A 160 -22.60 8.04 1.29
C LYS A 160 -23.67 7.06 1.77
N THR A 161 -23.94 6.03 0.97
CA THR A 161 -24.88 4.94 1.28
C THR A 161 -24.20 3.64 0.89
N PRO A 162 -23.72 2.83 1.86
CA PRO A 162 -23.16 1.53 1.56
C PRO A 162 -24.27 0.64 1.00
N CYS A 163 -24.28 0.48 -0.32
CA CYS A 163 -25.25 -0.35 -0.99
C CYS A 163 -24.65 -1.75 -1.17
N ILE A 164 -25.16 -2.72 -0.42
CA ILE A 164 -24.81 -4.14 -0.58
C ILE A 164 -24.95 -4.61 -2.05
N CYS A 165 -25.86 -4.00 -2.84
CA CYS A 165 -25.98 -4.31 -4.27
C CYS A 165 -24.73 -3.97 -5.12
N ASN A 166 -23.87 -3.04 -4.69
CA ASN A 166 -22.64 -2.68 -5.41
C ASN A 166 -21.45 -3.59 -5.06
N THR A 167 -21.60 -4.43 -4.03
CA THR A 167 -20.54 -5.30 -3.51
C THR A 167 -20.08 -6.31 -4.56
N ILE A 168 -20.99 -7.09 -5.15
CA ILE A 168 -20.64 -8.11 -6.16
C ILE A 168 -20.06 -7.48 -7.43
N PRO A 169 -20.68 -6.45 -8.05
CA PRO A 169 -20.09 -5.77 -9.19
C PRO A 169 -18.69 -5.20 -8.93
N ALA A 170 -18.45 -4.67 -7.72
CA ALA A 170 -17.13 -4.17 -7.36
C ALA A 170 -16.09 -5.29 -7.21
N PHE A 171 -16.48 -6.47 -6.73
CA PHE A 171 -15.58 -7.64 -6.69
C PHE A 171 -15.24 -8.14 -8.09
N GLU A 172 -16.23 -8.31 -8.96
CA GLU A 172 -16.02 -8.74 -10.35
C GLU A 172 -15.13 -7.74 -11.10
N ALA A 173 -15.33 -6.44 -10.89
CA ALA A 173 -14.49 -5.40 -11.46
C ALA A 173 -13.04 -5.48 -10.93
N MET A 174 -12.85 -5.70 -9.62
CA MET A 174 -11.53 -5.85 -9.02
C MET A 174 -10.79 -7.09 -9.55
N LYS A 175 -11.49 -8.23 -9.64
CA LYS A 175 -10.99 -9.47 -10.25
C LYS A 175 -10.52 -9.21 -11.68
N THR A 176 -11.37 -8.61 -12.50
CA THR A 176 -11.05 -8.25 -13.89
C THR A 176 -9.82 -7.34 -13.97
N MET A 177 -9.68 -6.36 -13.06
CA MET A 177 -8.50 -5.48 -13.04
C MET A 177 -7.22 -6.25 -12.72
N TRP A 178 -7.26 -7.19 -11.78
CA TRP A 178 -6.10 -8.03 -11.45
C TRP A 178 -5.76 -9.05 -12.54
N GLU A 179 -6.75 -9.68 -13.17
CA GLU A 179 -6.53 -10.55 -14.34
C GLU A 179 -5.85 -9.77 -15.48
N ASN A 180 -6.30 -8.54 -15.75
CA ASN A 180 -5.62 -7.66 -16.70
C ASN A 180 -4.19 -7.30 -16.26
N LYS A 181 -3.93 -7.12 -14.97
CA LYS A 181 -2.57 -6.91 -14.46
C LYS A 181 -1.70 -8.15 -14.66
N GLN A 182 -2.22 -9.38 -14.51
CA GLN A 182 -1.46 -10.60 -14.81
C GLN A 182 -1.02 -10.67 -16.29
N LEU A 183 -1.87 -10.22 -17.21
CA LEU A 183 -1.53 -10.15 -18.63
C LEU A 183 -0.43 -9.12 -18.92
N ASN A 184 -0.46 -7.98 -18.22
CA ASN A 184 0.51 -6.90 -18.40
C ASN A 184 1.84 -7.16 -17.66
N PHE A 185 1.80 -7.91 -16.56
CA PHE A 185 2.94 -8.22 -15.71
C PHE A 185 3.03 -9.74 -15.45
N PRO A 186 3.43 -10.55 -16.45
CA PRO A 186 3.45 -12.02 -16.32
C PRO A 186 4.36 -12.52 -15.18
N HIS A 187 5.43 -11.79 -14.87
CA HIS A 187 6.35 -12.11 -13.77
C HIS A 187 5.73 -11.90 -12.38
N LEU A 188 4.58 -11.23 -12.29
CA LEU A 188 3.82 -11.03 -11.07
C LEU A 188 2.58 -11.94 -11.00
N ALA A 189 2.39 -12.83 -11.97
CA ALA A 189 1.17 -13.62 -12.09
C ALA A 189 0.88 -14.41 -10.80
N ASP A 190 1.88 -15.12 -10.26
CA ASP A 190 1.75 -15.93 -9.04
C ASP A 190 1.38 -15.08 -7.81
N ILE A 191 1.95 -13.87 -7.71
CA ILE A 191 1.65 -12.92 -6.63
C ILE A 191 0.19 -12.46 -6.72
N ILE A 192 -0.27 -12.11 -7.93
CA ILE A 192 -1.64 -11.66 -8.15
C ILE A 192 -2.62 -12.83 -7.92
N THR A 193 -2.26 -14.05 -8.31
CA THR A 193 -3.06 -15.27 -8.07
C THR A 193 -3.34 -15.44 -6.58
N ALA A 194 -2.37 -15.23 -5.69
CA ALA A 194 -2.60 -15.30 -4.25
C ALA A 194 -3.70 -14.33 -3.75
N GLY A 195 -3.81 -13.15 -4.38
CA GLY A 195 -4.89 -12.21 -4.13
C GLY A 195 -6.23 -12.66 -4.73
N LEU A 196 -6.21 -13.17 -5.95
CA LEU A 196 -7.40 -13.69 -6.65
C LEU A 196 -8.01 -14.89 -5.93
N ASP A 197 -7.20 -15.84 -5.46
CA ASP A 197 -7.64 -17.00 -4.68
C ASP A 197 -8.44 -16.55 -3.44
N LYS A 198 -8.04 -15.45 -2.79
CA LYS A 198 -8.78 -14.89 -1.66
C LYS A 198 -10.10 -14.22 -2.05
N LEU A 199 -10.21 -13.69 -3.26
CA LEU A 199 -11.48 -13.18 -3.77
C LEU A 199 -12.41 -14.33 -4.15
N ASP A 200 -11.87 -15.43 -4.66
CA ASP A 200 -12.64 -16.62 -5.02
C ASP A 200 -13.17 -17.36 -3.78
N ASP A 201 -12.36 -17.46 -2.70
CA ASP A 201 -12.80 -17.95 -1.38
C ASP A 201 -14.07 -17.21 -0.88
N TYR A 202 -14.20 -15.91 -1.20
CA TYR A 202 -15.37 -15.14 -0.83
C TYR A 202 -16.57 -15.42 -1.73
N HIS A 203 -16.37 -15.58 -3.04
CA HIS A 203 -17.45 -15.92 -3.96
C HIS A 203 -18.11 -17.25 -3.57
N GLU A 204 -17.32 -18.27 -3.25
CA GLU A 204 -17.83 -19.56 -2.78
C GLU A 204 -18.67 -19.42 -1.50
N GLN A 205 -18.27 -18.54 -0.58
CA GLN A 205 -19.01 -18.28 0.66
C GLN A 205 -20.22 -17.34 0.48
N ALA A 206 -20.19 -16.45 -0.51
CA ALA A 206 -21.24 -15.48 -0.77
C ALA A 206 -22.42 -16.10 -1.52
N ASP A 207 -22.17 -17.11 -2.37
CA ASP A 207 -23.21 -17.90 -3.05
C ASP A 207 -24.12 -18.64 -2.05
N ASP A 208 -23.59 -18.99 -0.88
CA ASP A 208 -24.34 -19.61 0.21
C ASP A 208 -25.24 -18.62 1.00
N VAL A 209 -25.12 -17.31 0.75
CA VAL A 209 -25.79 -16.26 1.53
C VAL A 209 -26.86 -15.54 0.70
N PRO A 210 -28.16 -15.80 0.93
CA PRO A 210 -29.26 -15.22 0.13
C PRO A 210 -29.34 -13.69 0.15
N VAL A 211 -28.72 -13.04 1.15
CA VAL A 211 -28.82 -11.59 1.38
C VAL A 211 -28.26 -10.78 0.22
N TYR A 212 -27.19 -11.24 -0.43
CA TYR A 212 -26.57 -10.54 -1.56
C TYR A 212 -27.45 -10.62 -2.81
N PHE A 213 -27.99 -11.80 -3.09
CA PHE A 213 -28.95 -12.00 -4.17
C PHE A 213 -30.20 -11.12 -3.99
N PHE A 214 -30.79 -11.11 -2.79
CA PHE A 214 -31.95 -10.26 -2.51
C PHE A 214 -31.64 -8.76 -2.60
N ALA A 215 -30.46 -8.33 -2.16
CA ALA A 215 -30.04 -6.93 -2.25
C ALA A 215 -29.88 -6.47 -3.70
N ILE A 216 -29.27 -7.30 -4.57
CA ILE A 216 -29.15 -7.01 -6.01
C ILE A 216 -30.52 -6.92 -6.66
N CYS A 217 -31.40 -7.89 -6.44
CA CYS A 217 -32.74 -7.90 -7.04
C CYS A 217 -33.61 -6.71 -6.60
N LYS A 218 -33.41 -6.18 -5.37
CA LYS A 218 -34.17 -5.02 -4.87
C LYS A 218 -33.55 -3.66 -5.21
N CYS A 219 -32.31 -3.63 -5.69
CA CYS A 219 -31.59 -2.40 -6.00
C CYS A 219 -31.95 -1.91 -7.42
N HIS A 220 -32.86 -0.94 -7.50
CA HIS A 220 -33.37 -0.35 -8.75
C HIS A 220 -32.32 0.45 -9.57
N SER A 221 -31.07 0.52 -9.10
CA SER A 221 -29.99 1.38 -9.63
C SER A 221 -29.00 0.69 -10.60
N LEU A 222 -29.20 -0.58 -10.98
CA LEU A 222 -28.26 -1.32 -11.86
C LEU A 222 -28.16 -0.81 -13.32
N LYS A 223 -28.66 0.38 -13.63
CA LYS A 223 -28.61 0.92 -15.01
C LYS A 223 -27.25 1.47 -15.46
N ASN A 224 -26.23 1.57 -14.59
CA ASN A 224 -24.95 2.18 -14.98
C ASN A 224 -23.72 1.39 -14.46
N ILE A 225 -23.52 0.17 -14.97
CA ILE A 225 -22.30 -0.65 -14.70
C ILE A 225 -21.02 0.03 -15.24
N SER A 226 -21.14 0.94 -16.20
CA SER A 226 -20.01 1.69 -16.78
C SER A 226 -19.34 2.71 -15.85
N ILE A 227 -19.85 2.94 -14.63
CA ILE A 227 -19.36 3.95 -13.67
C ILE A 227 -18.32 3.40 -12.69
N LEU A 228 -18.18 2.06 -12.56
CA LEU A 228 -17.33 1.43 -11.55
C LEU A 228 -15.88 1.17 -11.99
N MET A 229 -15.50 1.51 -13.23
CA MET A 229 -14.11 1.44 -13.68
C MET A 229 -13.41 2.74 -13.27
N PRO A 230 -12.52 2.76 -12.26
CA PRO A 230 -11.73 3.95 -11.97
C PRO A 230 -10.87 4.26 -13.21
N ASN A 231 -11.11 5.41 -13.83
CA ASN A 231 -10.26 5.92 -14.91
C ASN A 231 -8.82 6.04 -14.38
N SER A 232 -7.88 5.37 -15.04
CA SER A 232 -6.45 5.33 -14.71
C SER A 232 -5.71 6.69 -14.87
N ASN A 233 -6.43 7.81 -14.87
CA ASN A 233 -5.93 9.16 -15.17
C ASN A 233 -6.48 10.25 -14.23
N GLN A 234 -6.85 9.93 -12.98
CA GLN A 234 -7.02 11.00 -11.97
C GLN A 234 -5.67 11.35 -11.33
N SER A 235 -5.03 12.33 -11.97
CA SER A 235 -3.99 13.20 -11.44
C SER A 235 -4.07 13.45 -9.93
N TYR A 236 -2.96 13.20 -9.26
CA TYR A 236 -2.64 13.43 -7.85
C TYR A 236 -2.70 14.91 -7.45
N ALA A 237 -3.90 15.50 -7.44
CA ALA A 237 -4.10 16.89 -7.01
C ALA A 237 -4.81 17.04 -5.66
N GLN A 238 -5.22 15.95 -4.99
CA GLN A 238 -6.01 16.04 -3.74
C GLN A 238 -5.32 15.54 -2.47
N THR A 239 -4.08 15.05 -2.53
CA THR A 239 -3.31 14.67 -1.34
C THR A 239 -2.85 15.86 -0.48
N HIS A 240 -3.00 17.11 -0.97
CA HIS A 240 -2.54 18.31 -0.26
C HIS A 240 -3.46 18.86 0.83
N VAL A 241 -4.65 18.29 1.06
CA VAL A 241 -5.59 18.83 2.06
C VAL A 241 -5.70 17.99 3.34
N VAL A 242 -5.41 16.68 3.29
CA VAL A 242 -5.66 15.77 4.41
C VAL A 242 -4.56 15.81 5.49
N SER A 243 -3.34 16.26 5.16
CA SER A 243 -2.25 16.36 6.16
C SER A 243 -2.43 17.47 7.20
N SER A 244 -3.31 18.46 6.99
CA SER A 244 -3.51 19.54 7.97
C SER A 244 -4.56 19.21 9.05
N ALA A 245 -5.35 18.14 8.85
CA ALA A 245 -6.39 17.75 9.80
C ALA A 245 -5.84 16.88 10.97
N TYR A 246 -4.73 16.17 10.77
CA TYR A 246 -4.21 15.22 11.76
C TYR A 246 -3.21 15.79 12.77
N THR A 247 -2.91 17.10 12.72
CA THR A 247 -1.98 17.77 13.66
C THR A 247 -2.67 18.69 14.67
N ARG A 248 -4.01 18.68 14.77
CA ARG A 248 -4.74 19.66 15.61
C ARG A 248 -5.62 19.11 16.74
N GLU A 249 -5.47 17.83 17.10
CA GLU A 249 -6.08 17.25 18.30
C GLU A 249 -5.02 16.54 19.15
N GLY A 250 -4.19 17.35 19.83
CA GLY A 250 -3.10 16.83 20.66
C GLY A 250 -2.43 17.91 21.51
N SER A 251 -3.20 18.84 22.08
CA SER A 251 -2.72 19.68 23.19
C SER A 251 -3.88 20.43 23.83
N ARG A 252 -4.43 19.88 24.93
CA ARG A 252 -5.03 20.65 26.02
C ARG A 252 -5.29 19.74 27.23
N TYR A 253 -4.21 19.38 27.92
CA TYR A 253 -4.22 19.10 29.35
C TYR A 253 -2.90 19.65 29.92
N THR A 254 -2.90 20.93 30.28
CA THR A 254 -1.95 21.49 31.22
C THR A 254 -2.70 21.67 32.53
N GLY A 255 -2.28 20.94 33.56
CA GLY A 255 -2.72 21.17 34.93
C GLY A 255 -2.15 22.48 35.43
N ASP A 256 -3.00 23.27 36.08
CA ASP A 256 -2.56 24.35 36.95
C ASP A 256 -2.61 23.83 38.40
N VAL A 257 -1.42 23.86 38.98
CA VAL A 257 -1.13 23.69 40.41
C VAL A 257 -1.52 24.99 41.11
N TYR A 258 -2.44 24.91 42.07
CA TYR A 258 -2.42 25.62 43.35
C TYR A 258 -3.21 24.81 44.38
#